data_AF-A0A183HNL8-F1
#
_entry.id   AF-A0A183HNL8-F1
#
_cell.length_a   1.000
_cell.length_b   1.000
_cell.length_c   1.000
_cell.angle_alpha   90.00
_cell.angle_beta   90.00
_cell.angle_gamma   90.00
#
_symmetry.space_group_name_H-M   'P 1'
#
loop_
_entity.id
_entity.type
_entity.pdbx_description
1 polymer ?
#
loop_
_entity_poly.entity_id
_entity_poly.type
_entity_poly.pdbx_seq_one_letter_code
_entity_poly.pdbx_strand_id
1 'polypeptide(L)'
;MCYMHEDLPVQLSRLRSFREKLLHLKQKILNVLKNYNNKQEELWSLLKQNAPGIHSHLERVAQQIKELNYLRAVHKLTIAKSKIKKTINISDFSALYDNIQCLKQNTDVDSQLDENEIEEIDRMRKQLVIETEQLLSGSLKDLLKKIYYPLEEAIDLQTHQKLIQQVAILLKCISVLDNGSVTSQFDRSKLLIELIAPVEMRFQYHFFTEQKTNDPSKPEWFFTQILNWITANIDLINAILQQIFEDK
;
A
#
# COMPACT_ATOMS: atom_id res chain seq x y z
N MET A 1 -35.05 21.86 17.74
CA MET A 1 -34.56 21.59 16.38
C MET A 1 -34.04 20.16 16.33
N CYS A 2 -34.82 19.23 15.80
CA CYS A 2 -34.53 17.78 15.82
C CYS A 2 -34.60 17.22 14.38
N TYR A 3 -33.89 17.86 13.44
CA TYR A 3 -33.90 17.46 12.03
C TYR A 3 -33.21 16.11 11.75
N MET A 4 -32.39 15.59 12.68
CA MET A 4 -31.65 14.33 12.46
C MET A 4 -32.46 13.06 12.76
N HIS A 5 -33.52 13.12 13.56
CA HIS A 5 -34.20 11.90 14.01
C HIS A 5 -35.26 11.36 13.04
N GLU A 6 -35.84 12.24 12.21
CA GLU A 6 -36.89 11.88 11.24
C GLU A 6 -36.34 11.44 9.87
N ASP A 7 -35.11 11.84 9.53
CA ASP A 7 -34.52 11.57 8.21
C ASP A 7 -33.73 10.25 8.15
N LEU A 8 -33.22 9.78 9.29
CA LEU A 8 -32.47 8.52 9.39
C LEU A 8 -33.29 7.28 8.97
N PRO A 9 -34.57 7.11 9.37
CA PRO A 9 -35.40 5.99 8.92
C PRO A 9 -35.64 6.01 7.40
N VAL A 10 -35.80 7.21 6.82
CA VAL A 10 -36.00 7.39 5.38
C VAL A 10 -34.73 7.04 4.61
N GLN A 11 -33.56 7.47 5.10
CA GLN A 11 -32.28 7.12 4.50
C GLN A 11 -31.97 5.63 4.60
N LEU A 12 -32.27 4.99 5.74
CA LEU A 12 -32.12 3.53 5.91
C LEU A 12 -33.04 2.75 4.97
N SER A 13 -34.28 3.21 4.79
CA SER A 13 -35.22 2.63 3.81
C SER A 13 -34.70 2.76 2.37
N ARG A 14 -34.18 3.94 1.99
CA ARG A 14 -33.54 4.16 0.68
C ARG A 14 -32.33 3.24 0.47
N LEU A 15 -31.45 3.12 1.45
CA LEU A 15 -30.28 2.22 1.40
C LEU A 15 -30.69 0.76 1.24
N ARG A 16 -31.72 0.31 1.95
CA ARG A 16 -32.29 -1.04 1.76
C ARG A 16 -32.82 -1.23 0.35
N SER A 17 -33.56 -0.27 -0.19
CA SER A 17 -34.05 -0.33 -1.57
C SER A 17 -32.91 -0.37 -2.60
N PHE A 18 -31.83 0.36 -2.38
CA PHE A 18 -30.65 0.31 -3.25
C PHE A 18 -29.95 -1.03 -3.17
N ARG A 19 -29.80 -1.59 -1.96
CA ARG A 19 -29.24 -2.92 -1.76
C ARG A 19 -30.05 -4.00 -2.47
N GLU A 20 -31.38 -3.93 -2.40
CA GLU A 20 -32.27 -4.86 -3.11
C GLU A 20 -32.17 -4.72 -4.63
N LYS A 21 -32.15 -3.49 -5.16
CA LYS A 21 -31.91 -3.23 -6.58
C LYS A 21 -30.56 -3.76 -7.05
N LEU A 22 -29.51 -3.56 -6.25
CA LEU A 22 -28.17 -4.09 -6.53
C LEU A 22 -28.13 -5.62 -6.53
N LEU A 23 -28.81 -6.27 -5.57
CA LEU A 23 -28.95 -7.72 -5.54
C LEU A 23 -29.67 -8.26 -6.78
N HIS A 24 -30.78 -7.63 -7.16
CA HIS A 24 -31.53 -7.99 -8.35
C HIS A 24 -30.70 -7.79 -9.64
N LEU A 25 -29.97 -6.67 -9.75
CA LEU A 25 -29.05 -6.42 -10.86
C LEU A 25 -27.94 -7.48 -10.92
N LYS A 26 -27.33 -7.82 -9.77
CA LYS A 26 -26.32 -8.88 -9.68
C LYS A 26 -26.88 -10.22 -10.19
N GLN A 27 -28.07 -10.61 -9.75
CA GLN A 27 -28.72 -11.85 -10.22
C GLN A 27 -29.03 -11.82 -11.71
N LYS A 28 -29.52 -10.69 -12.24
CA LYS A 28 -29.77 -10.53 -13.67
C LYS A 28 -28.48 -10.68 -14.48
N ILE A 29 -27.39 -10.06 -14.02
CA ILE A 29 -26.06 -10.20 -14.64
C ILE A 29 -25.62 -11.65 -14.63
N LEU A 30 -25.67 -12.34 -13.48
CA LEU A 30 -25.28 -13.75 -13.37
C LEU A 30 -26.08 -14.66 -14.31
N ASN A 31 -27.40 -14.44 -14.44
CA ASN A 31 -28.24 -15.21 -15.35
C ASN A 31 -27.90 -14.95 -16.82
N VAL A 32 -27.66 -13.70 -17.21
CA VAL A 32 -27.23 -13.35 -18.57
C VAL A 32 -25.89 -13.98 -18.90
N LEU A 33 -24.94 -13.92 -17.95
CA LEU A 33 -23.58 -14.46 -18.10
C LEU A 33 -23.61 -15.98 -18.25
N LYS A 34 -24.44 -16.67 -17.45
CA LYS A 34 -24.67 -18.11 -17.59
C LYS A 34 -25.25 -18.49 -18.95
N ASN A 35 -26.25 -17.75 -19.43
CA ASN A 35 -26.87 -18.01 -20.74
C ASN A 35 -25.88 -17.78 -21.89
N TYR A 36 -25.06 -16.74 -21.79
CA TYR A 36 -23.99 -16.47 -22.75
C TYR A 36 -22.97 -17.63 -22.80
N ASN A 37 -22.47 -18.08 -21.64
CA ASN A 37 -21.52 -19.18 -21.56
C ASN A 37 -22.09 -20.48 -22.15
N ASN A 38 -23.34 -20.83 -21.83
CA ASN A 38 -23.99 -22.01 -22.39
C ASN A 38 -24.06 -21.97 -23.92
N LYS A 39 -24.45 -20.81 -24.50
CA LYS A 39 -24.50 -20.64 -25.96
C LYS A 39 -23.11 -20.70 -26.60
N GLN A 40 -22.11 -20.17 -25.90
CA GLN A 40 -20.72 -20.23 -26.36
C GLN A 40 -20.23 -21.68 -26.40
N GLU A 41 -20.49 -22.48 -25.35
CA GLU A 41 -20.14 -23.91 -25.31
C GLU A 41 -20.85 -24.73 -26.40
N GLU A 42 -22.13 -24.44 -26.66
CA GLU A 42 -22.91 -25.07 -27.72
C GLU A 42 -22.31 -24.75 -29.11
N LEU A 43 -21.97 -23.48 -29.36
CA LEU A 43 -21.30 -23.05 -30.58
C LEU A 43 -19.94 -23.73 -30.76
N TRP A 44 -19.12 -23.79 -29.71
CA TRP A 44 -17.82 -24.47 -29.75
C TRP A 44 -17.96 -25.95 -30.08
N SER A 45 -18.96 -26.62 -29.49
CA SER A 45 -19.25 -28.03 -29.77
C SER A 45 -19.68 -28.24 -31.22
N LEU A 46 -20.54 -27.38 -31.76
CA LEU A 46 -20.96 -27.41 -33.16
C LEU A 46 -19.79 -27.15 -34.12
N LEU A 47 -18.91 -26.21 -33.79
CA LEU A 47 -17.70 -25.93 -34.58
C LEU A 47 -16.75 -27.12 -34.59
N LYS A 48 -16.59 -27.79 -33.44
CA LYS A 48 -15.74 -28.99 -33.33
C LYS A 48 -16.25 -30.12 -34.22
N GLN A 49 -17.56 -30.30 -34.29
CA GLN A 49 -18.20 -31.36 -35.08
C GLN A 49 -18.22 -31.04 -36.58
N ASN A 50 -18.59 -29.80 -36.95
CA ASN A 50 -18.89 -29.44 -38.34
C ASN A 50 -17.70 -28.78 -39.07
N ALA A 51 -16.73 -28.22 -38.34
CA ALA A 51 -15.59 -27.51 -38.92
C ALA A 51 -14.31 -27.65 -38.05
N PRO A 52 -13.77 -28.88 -37.90
CA PRO A 52 -12.65 -29.14 -36.98
C PRO A 52 -11.37 -28.35 -37.31
N GLY A 53 -11.12 -28.05 -38.58
CA GLY A 53 -10.00 -27.20 -39.01
C GLY A 53 -10.12 -25.75 -38.50
N ILE A 54 -11.33 -25.19 -38.53
CA ILE A 54 -11.60 -23.84 -38.01
C ILE A 54 -11.56 -23.86 -36.48
N HIS A 55 -12.16 -24.87 -35.85
CA HIS A 55 -12.13 -25.05 -34.39
C HIS A 55 -10.69 -25.06 -33.86
N SER A 56 -9.83 -25.93 -34.40
CA SER A 56 -8.43 -26.04 -33.96
C SER A 56 -7.63 -24.74 -34.16
N HIS A 57 -7.91 -23.99 -35.24
CA HIS A 57 -7.27 -22.69 -35.43
C HIS A 57 -7.75 -21.65 -34.40
N LEU A 58 -9.05 -21.57 -34.15
CA LEU A 58 -9.63 -20.67 -33.16
C LEU A 58 -9.18 -21.02 -31.74
N GLU A 59 -9.11 -22.30 -31.41
CA GLU A 59 -8.61 -22.80 -30.12
C GLU A 59 -7.16 -22.39 -29.90
N ARG A 60 -6.31 -22.52 -30.94
CA ARG A 60 -4.94 -22.02 -30.90
C ARG A 60 -4.87 -20.50 -30.69
N VAL A 61 -5.69 -19.74 -31.40
CA VAL A 61 -5.74 -18.27 -31.24
C VAL A 61 -6.22 -17.89 -29.84
N ALA A 62 -7.23 -18.56 -29.30
CA ALA A 62 -7.72 -18.33 -27.94
C ALA A 62 -6.62 -18.59 -26.90
N GLN A 63 -5.86 -19.68 -27.06
CA GLN A 63 -4.72 -19.99 -26.19
C GLN A 63 -3.62 -18.93 -26.28
N GLN A 64 -3.30 -18.43 -27.48
CA GLN A 64 -2.32 -17.36 -27.67
C GLN A 64 -2.77 -16.03 -27.05
N ILE A 65 -4.06 -15.69 -27.13
CA ILE A 65 -4.61 -14.49 -26.50
C ILE A 65 -4.47 -14.59 -24.97
N LYS A 66 -4.77 -15.76 -24.40
CA LYS A 66 -4.62 -16.02 -22.97
C LYS A 66 -3.16 -15.85 -22.51
N GLU A 67 -2.23 -16.51 -23.19
CA GLU A 67 -0.79 -16.39 -22.89
C GLU A 67 -0.30 -14.94 -23.01
N LEU A 68 -0.74 -14.23 -24.05
CA LEU A 68 -0.38 -12.82 -24.27
C LEU A 68 -0.93 -11.90 -23.18
N ASN A 69 -2.13 -12.17 -22.65
CA ASN A 69 -2.69 -11.44 -21.52
C ASN A 69 -1.89 -11.68 -20.23
N TYR A 70 -1.55 -12.94 -19.94
CA TYR A 70 -0.67 -13.28 -18.83
C TYR A 70 0.69 -12.57 -18.94
N LEU A 71 1.35 -12.67 -20.09
CA LEU A 71 2.65 -12.04 -20.33
C LEU A 71 2.59 -10.51 -20.19
N ARG A 72 1.48 -9.88 -20.59
CA ARG A 72 1.25 -8.44 -20.38
C ARG A 72 1.17 -8.09 -18.90
N ALA A 73 0.48 -8.89 -18.09
CA ALA A 73 0.39 -8.67 -16.64
C ALA A 73 1.76 -8.80 -15.97
N VAL A 74 2.50 -9.88 -16.28
CA VAL A 74 3.87 -10.11 -15.80
C VAL A 74 4.82 -8.98 -16.21
N HIS A 75 4.75 -8.55 -17.47
CA HIS A 75 5.59 -7.48 -17.99
C HIS A 75 5.33 -6.15 -17.28
N LYS A 76 4.06 -5.82 -17.00
CA LYS A 76 3.71 -4.61 -16.23
C LYS A 76 4.32 -4.64 -14.82
N LEU A 77 4.21 -5.76 -14.11
CA LEU A 77 4.85 -5.91 -12.79
C LEU A 77 6.37 -5.81 -12.86
N THR A 78 6.98 -6.37 -13.89
CA THR A 78 8.43 -6.33 -14.10
C THR A 78 8.91 -4.89 -14.36
N ILE A 79 8.18 -4.14 -15.20
CA ILE A 79 8.43 -2.72 -15.41
C ILE A 79 8.28 -1.94 -14.11
N ALA A 80 7.19 -2.15 -13.36
CA ALA A 80 6.98 -1.48 -12.09
C ALA A 80 8.14 -1.73 -11.11
N LYS A 81 8.58 -2.98 -10.96
CA LYS A 81 9.74 -3.36 -10.15
C LYS A 81 11.01 -2.60 -10.55
N SER A 82 11.31 -2.57 -11.85
CA SER A 82 12.51 -1.85 -12.34
C SER A 82 12.43 -0.34 -12.11
N LYS A 83 11.26 0.28 -12.30
CA LYS A 83 11.02 1.71 -12.04
C LYS A 83 11.21 2.04 -10.57
N ILE A 84 10.57 1.28 -9.68
CA ILE A 84 10.66 1.43 -8.22
C ILE A 84 12.12 1.36 -7.77
N LYS A 85 12.86 0.33 -8.20
CA LYS A 85 14.28 0.18 -7.85
C LYS A 85 15.13 1.34 -8.35
N LYS A 86 14.87 1.81 -9.58
CA LYS A 86 15.58 2.96 -10.16
C LYS A 86 15.32 4.24 -9.37
N THR A 87 14.07 4.53 -9.03
CA THR A 87 13.68 5.74 -8.29
C THR A 87 14.24 5.75 -6.87
N ILE A 88 14.27 4.59 -6.19
CA ILE A 88 14.91 4.45 -4.88
C ILE A 88 16.41 4.75 -4.98
N ASN A 89 17.11 4.17 -5.97
CA ASN A 89 18.55 4.37 -6.13
C ASN A 89 18.94 5.83 -6.38
N ILE A 90 18.13 6.59 -7.12
CA ILE A 90 18.38 8.02 -7.36
C ILE A 90 17.79 8.93 -6.26
N SER A 91 17.19 8.36 -5.21
CA SER A 91 16.51 9.08 -4.12
C SER A 91 15.40 10.03 -4.60
N ASP A 92 14.75 9.70 -5.72
CA ASP A 92 13.58 10.41 -6.22
C ASP A 92 12.31 9.80 -5.62
N PHE A 93 12.04 10.19 -4.36
CA PHE A 93 10.92 9.65 -3.60
C PHE A 93 9.55 10.16 -4.08
N SER A 94 9.51 11.29 -4.80
CA SER A 94 8.27 11.79 -5.40
C SER A 94 7.83 10.89 -6.54
N ALA A 95 8.72 10.59 -7.48
CA ALA A 95 8.42 9.65 -8.56
C ALA A 95 8.15 8.23 -8.02
N LEU A 96 8.78 7.85 -6.90
CA LEU A 96 8.51 6.58 -6.23
C LEU A 96 7.08 6.49 -5.72
N TYR A 97 6.55 7.57 -5.12
CA TYR A 97 5.17 7.64 -4.66
C TYR A 97 4.18 7.37 -5.81
N ASP A 98 4.38 8.01 -6.96
CA ASP A 98 3.54 7.83 -8.14
C ASP A 98 3.60 6.39 -8.68
N ASN A 99 4.79 5.79 -8.69
CA ASN A 99 4.97 4.40 -9.13
C ASN A 99 4.27 3.40 -8.18
N ILE A 100 4.29 3.65 -6.88
CA ILE A 100 3.60 2.82 -5.87
C ILE A 100 2.08 2.95 -6.01
N GLN A 101 1.56 4.16 -6.23
CA GLN A 101 0.13 4.39 -6.48
C GLN A 101 -0.34 3.64 -7.73
N CYS A 102 0.43 3.72 -8.83
CA CYS A 102 0.15 2.96 -10.05
C CYS A 102 0.08 1.45 -9.80
N LEU A 103 0.93 0.91 -8.91
CA LEU A 103 0.95 -0.52 -8.58
C LEU A 103 -0.37 -0.98 -7.92
N LYS A 104 -1.02 -0.12 -7.14
CA LYS A 104 -2.32 -0.42 -6.50
C LYS A 104 -3.53 -0.33 -7.42
N GLN A 105 -3.48 0.53 -8.44
CA GLN A 105 -4.62 0.79 -9.33
C GLN A 105 -4.78 -0.21 -10.49
N ASN A 106 -3.91 -1.22 -10.62
CA ASN A 106 -3.87 -2.13 -11.78
C ASN A 106 -4.96 -3.23 -11.81
N THR A 107 -6.13 -3.01 -11.23
CA THR A 107 -7.24 -3.99 -11.17
C THR A 107 -7.87 -4.32 -12.53
N ASP A 108 -7.69 -3.50 -13.56
CA ASP A 108 -8.36 -3.69 -14.86
C ASP A 108 -7.77 -4.83 -15.71
N VAL A 109 -6.47 -5.14 -15.53
CA VAL A 109 -5.75 -6.16 -16.33
C VAL A 109 -6.12 -7.58 -15.90
N ASP A 110 -6.56 -7.75 -14.65
CA ASP A 110 -6.84 -9.05 -14.04
C ASP A 110 -8.17 -9.66 -14.57
N SER A 111 -9.01 -8.86 -15.24
CA SER A 111 -10.33 -9.28 -15.72
C SER A 111 -10.33 -10.31 -16.87
N GLN A 112 -9.18 -10.54 -17.50
CA GLN A 112 -9.01 -11.45 -18.65
C GLN A 112 -8.11 -12.66 -18.36
N LEU A 113 -7.71 -12.81 -17.11
CA LEU A 113 -6.88 -13.93 -16.64
C LEU A 113 -7.80 -15.02 -16.07
N ASP A 114 -7.33 -16.27 -16.11
CA ASP A 114 -7.98 -17.33 -15.35
C ASP A 114 -7.66 -17.26 -13.84
N GLU A 115 -8.37 -18.04 -13.04
CA GLU A 115 -8.24 -18.02 -11.58
C GLU A 115 -6.80 -18.33 -11.09
N ASN A 116 -6.10 -19.27 -11.73
CA ASN A 116 -4.73 -19.62 -11.36
C ASN A 116 -3.73 -18.52 -11.75
N GLU A 117 -3.92 -17.92 -12.93
CA GLU A 117 -3.12 -16.79 -13.41
C GLU A 117 -3.31 -15.56 -12.50
N ILE A 118 -4.54 -15.29 -12.06
CA ILE A 118 -4.84 -14.22 -11.10
C ILE A 118 -4.10 -14.48 -9.78
N GLU A 119 -4.16 -15.70 -9.24
CA GLU A 119 -3.47 -16.06 -8.00
C GLU A 119 -1.94 -15.91 -8.13
N GLU A 120 -1.36 -16.31 -9.25
CA GLU A 120 0.07 -16.14 -9.51
C GLU A 120 0.47 -14.67 -9.62
N ILE A 121 -0.28 -13.87 -10.39
CA ILE A 121 -0.03 -12.43 -10.52
C ILE A 121 -0.18 -11.73 -9.17
N ASP A 122 -1.18 -12.10 -8.37
CA ASP A 122 -1.37 -11.56 -7.02
C ASP A 122 -0.21 -11.95 -6.08
N ARG A 123 0.28 -13.19 -6.16
CA ARG A 123 1.47 -13.63 -5.43
C ARG A 123 2.70 -12.81 -5.83
N MET A 124 2.91 -12.57 -7.12
CA MET A 124 4.00 -11.73 -7.61
C MET A 124 3.87 -10.27 -7.14
N ARG A 125 2.65 -9.73 -7.15
CA ARG A 125 2.34 -8.38 -6.67
C ARG A 125 2.63 -8.24 -5.17
N LYS A 126 2.17 -9.19 -4.35
CA LYS A 126 2.47 -9.25 -2.91
C LYS A 126 3.96 -9.32 -2.64
N GLN A 127 4.68 -10.17 -3.37
CA GLN A 127 6.13 -10.26 -3.24
C GLN A 127 6.83 -8.93 -3.58
N LEU A 128 6.39 -8.25 -4.64
CA LEU A 128 6.91 -6.94 -5.01
C LEU A 128 6.63 -5.86 -3.95
N VAL A 129 5.46 -5.89 -3.30
CA VAL A 129 5.13 -4.99 -2.19
C VAL A 129 6.09 -5.22 -1.03
N ILE A 130 6.27 -6.47 -0.59
CA ILE A 130 7.18 -6.84 0.52
C ILE A 130 8.62 -6.40 0.22
N GLU A 131 9.12 -6.69 -0.99
CA GLU A 131 10.47 -6.25 -1.40
C GLU A 131 10.60 -4.73 -1.39
N THR A 132 9.56 -4.02 -1.83
CA THR A 132 9.56 -2.56 -1.85
C THR A 132 9.59 -2.01 -0.43
N GLU A 133 8.75 -2.51 0.47
CA GLU A 133 8.73 -2.11 1.89
C GLU A 133 10.10 -2.27 2.54
N GLN A 134 10.78 -3.40 2.33
CA GLN A 134 12.12 -3.63 2.86
C GLN A 134 13.13 -2.58 2.38
N LEU A 135 13.08 -2.23 1.08
CA LEU A 135 13.95 -1.20 0.50
C LEU A 135 13.63 0.20 1.04
N LEU A 136 12.35 0.53 1.24
CA LEU A 136 11.94 1.81 1.82
C LEU A 136 12.37 1.92 3.29
N SER A 137 12.14 0.88 4.10
CA SER A 137 12.58 0.86 5.50
C SER A 137 14.10 1.00 5.63
N GLY A 138 14.87 0.37 4.74
CA GLY A 138 16.31 0.57 4.66
C GLY A 138 16.70 2.02 4.34
N SER A 139 16.09 2.59 3.29
CA SER A 139 16.33 3.97 2.87
C SER A 139 15.94 4.98 3.96
N LEU A 140 14.86 4.71 4.69
CA LEU A 140 14.37 5.55 5.78
C LEU A 140 15.39 5.57 6.93
N LYS A 141 15.87 4.40 7.35
CA LYS A 141 16.91 4.29 8.37
C LYS A 141 18.17 5.07 7.98
N ASP A 142 18.57 5.02 6.72
CA ASP A 142 19.75 5.75 6.24
C ASP A 142 19.53 7.27 6.23
N LEU A 143 18.35 7.74 5.84
CA LEU A 143 18.01 9.17 5.91
C LEU A 143 17.93 9.67 7.35
N LEU A 144 17.30 8.90 8.25
CA LEU A 144 17.22 9.22 9.68
C LEU A 144 18.61 9.31 10.33
N LYS A 145 19.53 8.41 9.96
CA LYS A 145 20.93 8.49 10.41
C LYS A 145 21.63 9.75 9.92
N LYS A 146 21.35 10.23 8.69
CA LYS A 146 21.97 11.45 8.14
C LYS A 146 21.54 12.72 8.87
N ILE A 147 20.36 12.73 9.49
CA ILE A 147 19.89 13.81 10.37
C ILE A 147 20.21 13.52 11.85
N TYR A 148 21.05 12.52 12.13
CA TYR A 148 21.45 12.10 13.48
C TYR A 148 20.29 11.67 14.39
N TYR A 149 19.18 11.21 13.81
CA TYR A 149 18.02 10.76 14.58
C TYR A 149 18.25 9.36 15.18
N PRO A 150 17.86 9.11 16.45
CA PRO A 150 17.18 10.02 17.37
C PRO A 150 18.14 11.02 18.03
N LEU A 151 17.69 12.27 18.14
CA LEU A 151 18.49 13.42 18.58
C LEU A 151 18.79 13.38 20.08
N GLU A 152 20.00 13.78 20.47
CA GLU A 152 20.36 14.05 21.88
C GLU A 152 20.05 15.49 22.29
N GLU A 153 20.23 16.41 21.35
CA GLU A 153 19.98 17.84 21.49
C GLU A 153 19.18 18.32 20.27
N ALA A 154 18.41 19.40 20.44
CA ALA A 154 17.63 19.96 19.33
C ALA A 154 18.56 20.45 18.21
N ILE A 155 18.18 20.17 16.96
CA ILE A 155 18.92 20.58 15.76
C ILE A 155 18.22 21.75 15.05
N ASP A 156 18.99 22.51 14.27
CA ASP A 156 18.40 23.48 13.35
C ASP A 156 17.70 22.77 12.18
N LEU A 157 16.37 22.82 12.17
CA LEU A 157 15.52 22.21 11.15
C LEU A 157 15.75 22.82 9.76
N GLN A 158 16.16 24.08 9.66
CA GLN A 158 16.37 24.74 8.36
C GLN A 158 17.55 24.12 7.61
N THR A 159 18.61 23.76 8.31
CA THR A 159 19.78 23.10 7.72
C THR A 159 19.46 21.71 7.15
N HIS A 160 18.44 21.04 7.69
CA HIS A 160 18.04 19.68 7.29
C HIS A 160 16.74 19.63 6.48
N GLN A 161 16.17 20.76 6.08
CA GLN A 161 14.85 20.85 5.45
C GLN A 161 14.66 19.87 4.26
N LYS A 162 15.67 19.74 3.40
CA LYS A 162 15.63 18.81 2.26
C LYS A 162 15.56 17.33 2.69
N LEU A 163 16.30 16.96 3.74
CA LEU A 163 16.27 15.59 4.27
C LEU A 163 14.94 15.31 4.96
N ILE A 164 14.39 16.29 5.70
CA ILE A 164 13.06 16.20 6.32
C ILE A 164 11.99 15.98 5.24
N GLN A 165 12.07 16.70 4.12
CA GLN A 165 11.19 16.48 2.95
C GLN A 165 11.30 15.07 2.38
N GLN A 166 12.52 14.58 2.19
CA GLN A 166 12.73 13.22 1.70
C GLN A 166 12.17 12.16 2.67
N VAL A 167 12.39 12.33 3.97
CA VAL A 167 11.83 11.45 5.02
C VAL A 167 10.30 11.47 5.00
N ALA A 168 9.69 12.65 4.90
CA ALA A 168 8.23 12.79 4.84
C ALA A 168 7.63 12.08 3.62
N ILE A 169 8.21 12.28 2.43
CA ILE A 169 7.74 11.61 1.21
C ILE A 169 7.93 10.08 1.32
N LEU A 170 9.04 9.63 1.87
CA LEU A 170 9.31 8.20 2.03
C LEU A 170 8.33 7.54 3.01
N LEU A 171 7.99 8.23 4.09
CA LEU A 171 6.95 7.82 5.03
C LEU A 171 5.56 7.79 4.37
N LYS A 172 5.22 8.76 3.50
CA LYS A 172 4.02 8.69 2.66
C LYS A 172 4.02 7.41 1.80
N CYS A 173 5.13 7.08 1.15
CA CYS A 173 5.25 5.84 0.35
C CYS A 173 4.98 4.58 1.18
N ILE A 174 5.56 4.49 2.39
CA ILE A 174 5.34 3.36 3.31
C ILE A 174 3.86 3.25 3.69
N SER A 175 3.23 4.36 4.06
CA SER A 175 1.80 4.35 4.42
C SER A 175 0.88 3.96 3.26
N VAL A 176 1.26 4.33 2.03
CA VAL A 176 0.49 3.93 0.84
C VAL A 176 0.60 2.44 0.63
N LEU A 177 1.76 1.80 0.84
CA LEU A 177 1.92 0.35 0.67
C LEU A 177 1.07 -0.44 1.68
N ASP A 178 1.06 -0.01 2.94
CA ASP A 178 0.41 -0.70 4.06
C ASP A 178 -1.13 -0.73 3.97
N ASN A 179 -1.76 0.20 3.24
CA ASN A 179 -3.21 0.21 3.02
C ASN A 179 -3.68 -0.99 2.16
N GLY A 180 -3.74 -2.20 2.73
CA GLY A 180 -4.13 -3.45 2.09
C GLY A 180 -5.59 -3.53 1.63
N SER A 181 -6.33 -2.43 1.64
CA SER A 181 -7.69 -2.32 1.15
C SER A 181 -7.94 -0.93 0.58
N VAL A 182 -8.58 -0.88 -0.59
CA VAL A 182 -8.95 0.33 -1.36
C VAL A 182 -9.87 1.28 -0.56
N THR A 183 -10.26 0.94 0.67
CA THR A 183 -11.22 1.71 1.49
C THR A 183 -10.74 2.17 2.87
N SER A 184 -9.50 1.93 3.31
CA SER A 184 -9.09 2.30 4.68
C SER A 184 -8.31 3.61 4.75
N GLN A 185 -8.89 4.53 5.52
CA GLN A 185 -8.26 5.62 6.26
C GLN A 185 -6.76 5.35 6.52
N PHE A 186 -5.90 6.30 6.11
CA PHE A 186 -4.45 6.31 6.37
C PHE A 186 -4.12 5.63 7.70
N ASP A 187 -3.41 4.49 7.69
CA ASP A 187 -2.95 3.89 8.93
C ASP A 187 -1.80 4.74 9.51
N ARG A 188 -2.21 5.72 10.33
CA ARG A 188 -1.29 6.63 11.03
C ARG A 188 -0.42 5.89 12.04
N SER A 189 -0.80 4.67 12.45
CA SER A 189 -0.02 3.91 13.44
C SER A 189 1.32 3.48 12.86
N LYS A 190 1.37 3.06 11.58
CA LYS A 190 2.61 2.64 10.92
C LYS A 190 3.63 3.76 10.83
N LEU A 191 3.19 4.97 10.49
CA LEU A 191 4.04 6.16 10.46
C LEU A 191 4.72 6.42 11.81
N LEU A 192 3.94 6.33 12.88
CA LEU A 192 4.44 6.52 14.24
C LEU A 192 5.39 5.40 14.65
N ILE A 193 5.09 4.15 14.29
CA ILE A 193 5.97 3.00 14.57
C ILE A 193 7.34 3.21 13.94
N GLU A 194 7.40 3.59 12.65
CA GLU A 194 8.69 3.80 11.96
C GLU A 194 9.48 5.00 12.54
N LEU A 195 8.79 6.06 12.98
CA LEU A 195 9.43 7.21 13.63
C LEU A 195 9.89 6.92 15.06
N ILE A 196 9.16 6.11 15.82
CA ILE A 196 9.45 5.82 17.23
C ILE A 196 10.48 4.69 17.37
N ALA A 197 10.55 3.76 16.42
CA ALA A 197 11.45 2.60 16.50
C ALA A 197 12.93 2.95 16.84
N PRO A 198 13.54 4.01 16.28
CA PRO A 198 14.90 4.41 16.69
C PRO A 198 14.99 4.93 18.14
N VAL A 199 13.95 5.62 18.63
CA VAL A 199 13.85 6.09 20.03
C VAL A 199 13.69 4.90 20.96
N GLU A 200 12.85 3.94 20.61
CA GLU A 200 12.69 2.68 21.35
C GLU A 200 14.01 1.92 21.45
N MET A 201 14.75 1.80 20.34
CA MET A 201 16.06 1.13 20.33
C MET A 201 17.06 1.84 21.27
N ARG A 202 17.07 3.18 21.27
CA ARG A 202 17.90 3.97 22.20
C ARG A 202 17.48 3.75 23.66
N PHE A 203 16.18 3.75 23.92
CA PHE A 203 15.62 3.48 25.25
C PHE A 203 16.04 2.09 25.76
N GLN A 204 15.90 1.06 24.94
CA GLN A 204 16.32 -0.31 25.26
C GLN A 204 17.82 -0.36 25.57
N TYR A 205 18.64 0.27 24.72
CA TYR A 205 20.08 0.31 24.92
C TYR A 205 20.48 1.01 26.23
N HIS A 206 19.89 2.17 26.53
CA HIS A 206 20.26 2.97 27.69
C HIS A 206 19.80 2.35 29.02
N PHE A 207 18.63 1.71 29.06
CA PHE A 207 18.04 1.26 30.32
C PHE A 207 18.16 -0.23 30.59
N PHE A 208 18.38 -1.08 29.57
CA PHE A 208 18.33 -2.54 29.71
C PHE A 208 19.66 -3.24 29.40
N THR A 209 20.72 -2.51 29.04
CA THR A 209 22.05 -3.11 28.86
C THR A 209 22.79 -3.28 30.19
N GLU A 210 23.81 -4.15 30.21
CA GLU A 210 24.57 -4.48 31.43
C GLU A 210 25.35 -3.28 32.00
N GLN A 211 25.62 -2.26 31.19
CA GLN A 211 26.12 -0.97 31.66
C GLN A 211 24.96 -0.16 32.26
N LYS A 212 24.77 -0.29 33.58
CA LYS A 212 23.78 0.51 34.32
C LYS A 212 24.14 1.99 34.28
N THR A 213 23.58 2.75 33.35
CA THR A 213 23.52 4.23 33.42
C THR A 213 22.37 4.72 34.30
N ASN A 214 21.53 3.82 34.81
CA ASN A 214 20.36 4.11 35.63
C ASN A 214 20.55 3.64 37.09
N ASP A 215 20.16 4.49 38.04
CA ASP A 215 20.09 4.20 39.47
C ASP A 215 18.62 3.93 39.85
N PRO A 216 18.22 2.68 40.14
CA PRO A 216 16.84 2.35 40.50
C PRO A 216 16.32 3.11 41.74
N SER A 217 17.22 3.64 42.57
CA SER A 217 16.86 4.47 43.73
C SER A 217 16.52 5.92 43.34
N LYS A 218 16.72 6.31 42.08
CA LYS A 218 16.46 7.67 41.55
C LYS A 218 15.61 7.61 40.28
N PRO A 219 14.32 7.27 40.39
CA PRO A 219 13.42 7.22 39.23
C PRO A 219 13.34 8.56 38.48
N GLU A 220 13.65 9.68 39.14
CA GLU A 220 13.69 11.00 38.52
C GLU A 220 14.71 11.12 37.39
N TRP A 221 15.80 10.36 37.44
CA TRP A 221 16.80 10.35 36.37
C TRP A 221 16.26 9.70 35.12
N PHE A 222 15.49 8.61 35.27
CA PHE A 222 14.78 7.98 34.17
C PHE A 222 13.80 8.96 33.50
N PHE A 223 12.96 9.65 34.28
CA PHE A 223 12.02 10.62 33.73
C PHE A 223 12.72 11.81 33.07
N THR A 224 13.81 12.31 33.67
CA THR A 224 14.61 13.40 33.10
C THR A 224 15.20 13.01 31.74
N GLN A 225 15.75 11.80 31.60
CA GLN A 225 16.31 11.34 30.32
C GLN A 225 15.24 11.20 29.23
N ILE A 226 14.06 10.66 29.57
CA ILE A 226 12.95 10.56 28.62
C ILE A 226 12.47 11.95 28.20
N LEU A 227 12.29 12.87 29.15
CA LEU A 227 11.89 14.24 28.85
C LEU A 227 12.90 14.93 27.94
N ASN A 228 14.20 14.77 28.19
CA ASN A 228 15.24 15.32 27.33
C ASN A 228 15.15 14.78 25.90
N TRP A 229 14.95 13.47 25.72
CA TRP A 229 14.78 12.88 24.39
C TRP A 229 13.50 13.37 23.71
N ILE A 230 12.39 13.47 24.43
CA ILE A 230 11.15 14.03 23.88
C ILE A 230 11.39 15.46 23.40
N THR A 231 11.94 16.32 24.27
CA THR A 231 12.21 17.73 23.95
C THR A 231 13.17 17.88 22.77
N ALA A 232 14.20 17.06 22.66
CA ALA A 232 15.15 17.12 21.54
C ALA A 232 14.54 16.70 20.19
N ASN A 233 13.53 15.82 20.19
CA ASN A 233 13.00 15.19 18.97
C ASN A 233 11.64 15.74 18.52
N ILE A 234 10.85 16.35 19.41
CA ILE A 234 9.45 16.70 19.15
C ILE A 234 9.30 17.67 17.97
N ASP A 235 10.19 18.65 17.83
CA ASP A 235 10.13 19.63 16.75
C ASP A 235 10.43 19.01 15.39
N LEU A 236 11.40 18.09 15.32
CA LEU A 236 11.71 17.33 14.12
C LEU A 236 10.53 16.43 13.71
N ILE A 237 9.96 15.69 14.67
CA ILE A 237 8.80 14.83 14.42
C ILE A 237 7.63 15.68 13.91
N ASN A 238 7.35 16.81 14.55
CA ASN A 238 6.31 17.74 14.10
C ASN A 238 6.57 18.24 12.69
N ALA A 239 7.81 18.65 12.36
CA ALA A 239 8.16 19.11 11.02
C ALA A 239 7.97 18.03 9.94
N ILE A 240 8.28 16.77 10.26
CA ILE A 240 8.03 15.63 9.36
C ILE A 240 6.51 15.42 9.19
N LEU A 241 5.76 15.36 10.29
CA LEU A 241 4.32 15.09 10.25
C LEU A 241 3.54 16.22 9.57
N GLN A 242 3.95 17.48 9.75
CA GLN A 242 3.38 18.62 9.02
C GLN A 242 3.50 18.42 7.52
N GLN A 243 4.67 18.02 7.02
CA GLN A 243 4.83 17.76 5.58
C GLN A 243 4.05 16.54 5.09
N ILE A 244 3.68 15.62 5.99
CA ILE A 244 2.82 14.49 5.66
C ILE A 244 1.36 14.91 5.54
N PHE A 245 0.88 15.77 6.44
CA PHE A 245 -0.55 16.09 6.59
C PHE A 245 -0.97 17.46 6.07
N GLU A 246 -0.04 18.38 5.78
CA GLU A 246 -0.33 19.73 5.25
C GLU A 246 -0.41 19.78 3.72
N ASP A 247 -0.63 18.65 3.03
CA ASP A 247 -1.01 18.66 1.63
C ASP A 247 -2.40 19.33 1.49
N LYS A 248 -2.39 20.58 1.01
CA LYS A 248 -3.53 21.33 0.49
C LYS A 248 -3.91 20.87 -0.92
#